data_AF-A0A7W9BVA4-F1
#
_entry.id   AF-A0A7W9BVA4-F1
#
_cell.length_a   1.000
_cell.length_b   1.000
_cell.length_c   1.000
_cell.angle_alpha   90.00
_cell.angle_beta   90.00
_cell.angle_gamma   90.00
#
_symmetry.space_group_name_H-M   'P 1'
#
loop_
_entity.id
_entity.type
_entity.pdbx_description
1 polymer ?
#
loop_
_entity_poly.entity_id
_entity_poly.type
_entity_poly.pdbx_seq_one_letter_code
_entity_poly.pdbx_strand_id
1 'polypeptide(L)'
;MTAFVSRIVMSVAARCLGADRQEWAMAMEAEFEAAVDDGEPFAYAIGCLTAACRGMVRQDEGRLALANYTLALGLLIPMAVVQFEQAMKVFLSLGHGSPHALLASGVGQNPYLTWSQNSALPILLLMWLLPATAHLGLAWVVVEKDWPNVVKFGALIGATMMTLWLFTAILILDLSPLAAQVTRLAVELAGVLTIAQWHARIASTTVREDPRS
;
A
#
# COMPACT_ATOMS: atom_id res chain seq x y z
N MET A 1 16.01 -24.94 -12.01
CA MET A 1 15.70 -23.59 -11.45
C MET A 1 14.80 -22.78 -12.38
N THR A 2 15.04 -22.77 -13.69
CA THR A 2 14.24 -22.04 -14.68
C THR A 2 12.75 -22.43 -14.66
N ALA A 3 12.42 -23.71 -14.63
CA ALA A 3 11.03 -24.18 -14.66
C ALA A 3 10.14 -23.66 -13.51
N PHE A 4 10.69 -23.54 -12.29
CA PHE A 4 9.95 -23.01 -11.14
C PHE A 4 9.64 -21.52 -11.32
N VAL A 5 10.63 -20.74 -11.78
CA VAL A 5 10.43 -19.32 -12.09
C VAL A 5 9.44 -19.15 -13.24
N SER A 6 9.54 -19.96 -14.29
CA SER A 6 8.59 -19.96 -15.42
C SER A 6 7.16 -20.24 -14.97
N ARG A 7 6.95 -21.19 -14.05
CA ARG A 7 5.63 -21.48 -13.45
C ARG A 7 5.08 -20.31 -12.64
N ILE A 8 5.93 -19.62 -11.88
CA ILE A 8 5.51 -18.40 -11.17
C ILE A 8 5.08 -17.33 -12.18
N VAL A 9 5.91 -17.03 -13.18
CA VAL A 9 5.60 -16.05 -14.24
C VAL A 9 4.30 -16.42 -14.96
N MET A 10 4.09 -17.70 -15.24
CA MET A 10 2.89 -18.21 -15.89
C MET A 10 1.64 -18.00 -15.03
N SER A 11 1.71 -18.31 -13.74
CA SER A 11 0.59 -18.08 -12.81
C SER A 11 0.22 -16.60 -12.70
N VAL A 12 1.21 -15.70 -12.76
CA VAL A 12 0.97 -14.26 -12.81
C VAL A 12 0.28 -13.88 -14.12
N ALA A 13 0.76 -14.40 -15.26
CA ALA A 13 0.16 -14.15 -16.57
C ALA A 13 -1.31 -14.60 -16.64
N ALA A 14 -1.64 -15.77 -16.10
CA ALA A 14 -2.99 -16.29 -16.02
C ALA A 14 -3.90 -15.38 -15.16
N ARG A 15 -3.42 -14.90 -14.01
CA ARG A 15 -4.20 -13.97 -13.17
C ARG A 15 -4.40 -12.59 -13.80
N CYS A 16 -3.47 -12.13 -14.64
CA CYS A 16 -3.61 -10.87 -15.37
C CYS A 16 -4.72 -10.90 -16.45
N LEU A 17 -5.15 -12.08 -16.90
CA LEU A 17 -6.21 -12.23 -17.90
C LEU A 17 -7.62 -11.97 -17.36
N GLY A 18 -7.82 -12.06 -16.03
CA GLY A 18 -9.13 -11.87 -15.39
C GLY A 18 -10.11 -13.02 -15.62
N ALA A 19 -11.30 -12.94 -15.01
CA ALA A 19 -12.31 -13.99 -15.06
C ALA A 19 -12.89 -14.22 -16.47
N ASP A 20 -13.04 -13.15 -17.27
CA ASP A 20 -13.64 -13.22 -18.61
C ASP A 20 -12.79 -13.98 -19.63
N ARG A 21 -11.50 -14.19 -19.35
CA ARG A 21 -10.57 -14.92 -20.22
C ARG A 21 -10.02 -16.18 -19.56
N GLN A 22 -10.78 -16.77 -18.63
CA GLN A 22 -10.40 -18.00 -17.95
C GLN A 22 -10.15 -19.15 -18.93
N GLU A 23 -10.94 -19.27 -20.00
CA GLU A 23 -10.70 -20.24 -21.07
C GLU A 23 -9.35 -20.02 -21.76
N TRP A 24 -8.99 -18.75 -21.97
CA TRP A 24 -7.71 -18.37 -22.56
C TRP A 24 -6.55 -18.67 -21.62
N ALA A 25 -6.71 -18.43 -20.31
CA ALA A 25 -5.72 -18.77 -19.30
C ALA A 25 -5.50 -20.30 -19.22
N MET A 26 -6.57 -21.11 -19.28
CA MET A 26 -6.47 -22.57 -19.32
C MET A 26 -5.75 -23.07 -20.57
N ALA A 27 -6.07 -22.51 -21.75
CA ALA A 27 -5.37 -22.85 -22.98
C ALA A 27 -3.87 -22.50 -22.90
N MET A 28 -3.56 -21.33 -22.34
CA MET A 28 -2.19 -20.87 -22.12
C MET A 28 -1.39 -21.83 -21.21
N GLU A 29 -2.00 -22.29 -20.11
CA GLU A 29 -1.41 -23.28 -19.18
C GLU A 29 -1.20 -24.64 -19.83
N ALA A 30 -2.12 -25.08 -20.69
CA ALA A 30 -1.95 -26.33 -21.45
C ALA A 30 -0.77 -26.24 -22.44
N GLU A 31 -0.63 -25.12 -23.14
CA GLU A 31 0.49 -24.86 -24.05
C GLU A 31 1.83 -24.65 -23.31
N PHE A 32 1.80 -24.21 -22.04
CA PHE A 32 3.00 -24.08 -21.22
C PHE A 32 3.67 -25.43 -20.93
N GLU A 33 2.91 -26.49 -20.69
CA GLU A 33 3.49 -27.82 -20.46
C GLU A 33 4.19 -28.36 -21.72
N ALA A 34 3.67 -28.06 -22.92
CA ALA A 34 4.37 -28.35 -24.17
C ALA A 34 5.69 -27.55 -24.30
N ALA A 35 5.69 -26.27 -23.89
CA ALA A 35 6.91 -25.46 -23.88
C ALA A 35 7.93 -25.90 -22.81
N VAL A 36 7.49 -26.56 -21.75
CA VAL A 36 8.38 -27.22 -20.77
C VAL A 36 9.05 -28.43 -21.41
N ASP A 37 8.30 -29.25 -22.14
CA ASP A 37 8.82 -30.43 -22.86
C ASP A 37 9.80 -30.04 -23.96
N ASP A 38 9.56 -28.92 -24.65
CA ASP A 38 10.43 -28.37 -25.70
C ASP A 38 11.68 -27.63 -25.15
N GLY A 39 11.80 -27.47 -23.82
CA GLY A 39 12.96 -26.88 -23.16
C GLY A 39 13.00 -25.35 -23.14
N GLU A 40 11.94 -24.67 -23.61
CA GLU A 40 11.83 -23.20 -23.68
C GLU A 40 10.72 -22.59 -22.77
N PRO A 41 10.55 -23.04 -21.51
CA PRO A 41 9.39 -22.65 -20.69
C PRO A 41 9.42 -21.18 -20.27
N PHE A 42 10.61 -20.59 -20.15
CA PHE A 42 10.75 -19.20 -19.66
C PHE A 42 10.39 -18.17 -20.73
N ALA A 43 10.83 -18.38 -21.97
CA ALA A 43 10.50 -17.50 -23.10
C ALA A 43 8.99 -17.49 -23.36
N TYR A 44 8.36 -18.67 -23.32
CA TYR A 44 6.91 -18.80 -23.44
C TYR A 44 6.17 -18.07 -22.31
N ALA A 45 6.55 -18.31 -21.05
CA ALA A 45 5.91 -17.65 -19.90
C ALA A 45 6.00 -16.11 -19.95
N ILE A 46 7.14 -15.56 -20.39
CA ILE A 46 7.30 -14.10 -20.59
C ILE A 46 6.41 -13.60 -21.74
N GLY A 47 6.33 -14.33 -22.85
CA GLY A 47 5.44 -13.99 -23.97
C GLY A 47 3.98 -13.91 -23.53
N CYS A 48 3.52 -14.90 -22.78
CA CYS A 48 2.21 -14.96 -22.17
C CYS A 48 1.95 -13.80 -21.21
N LEU A 49 2.89 -13.50 -20.31
CA LEU A 49 2.79 -12.37 -19.41
C LEU A 49 2.68 -11.05 -20.17
N THR A 50 3.51 -10.86 -21.19
CA THR A 50 3.50 -9.64 -22.02
C THR A 50 2.17 -9.46 -22.75
N ALA A 51 1.61 -10.55 -23.30
CA ALA A 51 0.32 -10.55 -23.96
C ALA A 51 -0.82 -10.22 -22.97
N ALA A 52 -0.81 -10.84 -21.79
CA ALA A 52 -1.79 -10.60 -20.73
C ALA A 52 -1.72 -9.15 -20.23
N CYS A 53 -0.52 -8.62 -19.94
CA CYS A 53 -0.32 -7.23 -19.54
C CYS A 53 -0.82 -6.25 -20.61
N ARG A 54 -0.56 -6.51 -21.89
CA ARG A 54 -1.06 -5.66 -22.99
C ARG A 54 -2.59 -5.68 -23.08
N GLY A 55 -3.23 -6.83 -22.82
CA GLY A 55 -4.67 -6.94 -22.71
C GLY A 55 -5.23 -6.09 -21.56
N MET A 56 -4.59 -6.20 -20.39
CA MET A 56 -4.97 -5.47 -19.17
C MET A 56 -4.87 -3.95 -19.35
N VAL A 57 -3.85 -3.45 -20.07
CA VAL A 57 -3.70 -2.01 -20.35
C VAL A 57 -4.76 -1.48 -21.34
N ARG A 58 -5.35 -2.34 -22.18
CA ARG A 58 -6.39 -1.94 -23.14
C ARG A 58 -7.78 -1.83 -22.52
N GLN A 59 -8.04 -2.51 -21.41
CA GLN A 59 -9.33 -2.48 -20.72
C GLN A 59 -9.29 -1.49 -19.55
N ASP A 60 -10.33 -0.68 -19.39
CA ASP A 60 -10.37 0.32 -18.31
C ASP A 60 -10.33 -0.31 -16.92
N GLU A 61 -10.93 -1.48 -16.73
CA GLU A 61 -10.86 -2.25 -15.48
C GLU A 61 -9.46 -2.78 -15.18
N GLY A 62 -8.73 -3.21 -16.22
CA GLY A 62 -7.35 -3.67 -16.09
C GLY A 62 -6.38 -2.52 -15.79
N ARG A 63 -6.60 -1.35 -16.39
CA ARG A 63 -5.85 -0.12 -16.06
C ARG A 63 -6.11 0.34 -14.63
N LEU A 64 -7.35 0.27 -14.16
CA LEU A 64 -7.71 0.56 -12.77
C LEU A 64 -7.03 -0.42 -11.80
N ALA A 65 -7.03 -1.71 -12.11
CA ALA A 65 -6.33 -2.71 -11.29
C ALA A 65 -4.82 -2.41 -11.21
N LEU A 66 -4.17 -2.10 -12.33
CA LEU A 66 -2.76 -1.71 -12.34
C LEU A 66 -2.51 -0.44 -11.50
N ALA A 67 -3.39 0.55 -11.59
CA ALA A 67 -3.31 1.77 -10.77
C ALA A 67 -3.45 1.46 -9.28
N ASN A 68 -4.37 0.58 -8.88
CA ASN A 68 -4.53 0.15 -7.48
C ASN A 68 -3.26 -0.53 -6.96
N TYR A 69 -2.67 -1.45 -7.73
CA TYR A 69 -1.41 -2.09 -7.35
C TYR A 69 -0.25 -1.10 -7.28
N THR A 70 -0.18 -0.15 -8.23
CA THR A 70 0.84 0.90 -8.24
C THR A 70 0.71 1.82 -7.02
N LEU A 71 -0.52 2.19 -6.64
CA LEU A 71 -0.78 2.98 -5.44
C LEU A 71 -0.41 2.20 -4.17
N ALA A 72 -0.81 0.94 -4.08
CA ALA A 72 -0.54 0.08 -2.93
C ALA A 72 0.96 -0.13 -2.72
N LEU A 73 1.69 -0.54 -3.76
CA LEU A 73 3.12 -0.84 -3.69
C LEU A 73 3.99 0.42 -3.70
N GLY A 74 3.60 1.45 -4.45
CA GLY A 74 4.40 2.66 -4.64
C GLY A 74 4.21 3.70 -3.55
N LEU A 75 3.10 3.65 -2.80
CA LEU A 75 2.77 4.71 -1.84
C LEU A 75 2.32 4.16 -0.48
N LEU A 76 1.29 3.32 -0.44
CA LEU A 76 0.68 2.89 0.83
C LEU A 76 1.63 2.01 1.66
N ILE A 77 2.25 1.01 1.05
CA ILE A 77 3.23 0.14 1.72
C ILE A 77 4.47 0.91 2.16
N PRO A 78 5.12 1.72 1.31
CA PRO A 78 6.22 2.58 1.74
C PRO A 78 5.85 3.51 2.90
N MET A 79 4.63 4.04 2.93
CA MET A 79 4.17 4.89 4.03
C MET A 79 4.04 4.10 5.34
N ALA A 80 3.51 2.87 5.29
CA ALA A 80 3.49 1.98 6.43
C ALA A 80 4.90 1.69 6.96
N VAL A 81 5.87 1.43 6.06
CA VAL A 81 7.28 1.19 6.43
C VAL A 81 7.85 2.39 7.18
N VAL A 82 7.67 3.61 6.67
CA VAL A 82 8.15 4.83 7.33
C VAL A 82 7.53 4.98 8.73
N GLN A 83 6.26 4.66 8.91
CA GLN A 83 5.60 4.73 10.21
C GLN A 83 6.06 3.64 11.17
N PHE A 84 6.32 2.41 10.69
CA PHE A 84 6.95 1.35 11.47
C PHE A 84 8.37 1.71 11.91
N GLU A 85 9.16 2.37 11.06
CA GLU A 85 10.49 2.87 11.45
C GLU A 85 10.40 3.88 12.61
N GLN A 86 9.41 4.79 12.58
CA GLN A 86 9.19 5.72 13.69
C GLN A 86 8.74 5.01 14.96
N ALA A 87 7.82 4.05 14.85
CA ALA A 87 7.42 3.20 15.97
C ALA A 87 8.62 2.45 16.57
N MET A 88 9.49 1.89 15.73
CA MET A 88 10.68 1.18 16.17
C MET A 88 11.65 2.10 16.93
N LYS A 89 11.86 3.34 16.47
CA LYS A 89 12.68 4.33 17.19
C LYS A 89 12.12 4.64 18.57
N VAL A 90 10.80 4.79 18.70
CA VAL A 90 10.13 5.00 19.99
C VAL A 90 10.26 3.76 20.89
N PHE A 91 10.05 2.56 20.34
CA PHE A 91 10.18 1.29 21.07
C PHE A 91 11.60 1.08 21.62
N LEU A 92 12.63 1.33 20.80
CA LEU A 92 14.03 1.24 21.25
C LEU A 92 14.34 2.26 22.35
N SER A 93 13.73 3.44 22.30
CA SER A 93 13.86 4.46 23.34
C SER A 93 13.27 4.03 24.68
N LEU A 94 12.19 3.24 24.68
CA LEU A 94 11.61 2.62 25.89
C LEU A 94 12.55 1.57 26.50
N GLY A 95 13.22 0.77 25.67
CA GLY A 95 14.03 -0.37 26.12
C GLY A 95 15.42 -0.03 26.64
N HIS A 96 16.00 1.11 26.25
CA HIS A 96 17.38 1.44 26.62
C HIS A 96 17.54 2.35 27.83
N GLY A 97 16.47 2.93 28.40
CA GLY A 97 16.53 3.78 29.61
C GLY A 97 17.56 4.92 29.55
N SER A 98 18.08 5.21 28.36
CA SER A 98 19.29 5.99 28.16
C SER A 98 18.90 7.31 27.50
N PRO A 99 19.21 8.45 28.12
CA PRO A 99 18.99 9.77 27.53
C PRO A 99 19.74 9.95 26.19
N HIS A 100 20.66 9.06 25.83
CA HIS A 100 21.39 9.12 24.56
C HIS A 100 20.63 8.55 23.36
N ALA A 101 19.62 7.69 23.56
CA ALA A 101 18.73 7.27 22.48
C ALA A 101 17.85 8.43 21.97
N LEU A 102 17.55 9.40 22.85
CA LEU A 102 16.82 10.61 22.52
C LEU A 102 17.72 11.77 22.05
N LEU A 103 19.02 11.77 22.41
CA LEU A 103 20.01 12.69 21.81
C LEU A 103 20.25 12.40 20.33
N ALA A 104 20.11 11.14 19.91
CA ALA A 104 20.24 10.75 18.51
C ALA A 104 19.04 11.20 17.64
N SER A 105 17.89 11.55 18.25
CA SER A 105 16.71 12.02 17.52
C SER A 105 16.60 13.53 17.37
N GLY A 106 17.55 14.31 17.89
CA GLY A 106 17.54 15.78 17.76
C GLY A 106 16.36 16.46 18.49
N VAL A 107 15.62 15.70 19.30
CA VAL A 107 14.47 16.19 20.06
C VAL A 107 14.99 17.05 21.20
N GLY A 108 14.61 18.32 21.23
CA GLY A 108 14.90 19.22 22.33
C GLY A 108 14.27 18.72 23.62
N GLN A 109 14.98 17.88 24.38
CA GLN A 109 14.54 17.48 25.71
C GLN A 109 14.50 18.73 26.57
N ASN A 110 13.29 19.18 26.89
CA ASN A 110 13.11 20.20 27.90
C ASN A 110 13.31 19.51 29.26
N PRO A 111 14.36 19.84 30.03
CA PRO A 111 14.67 19.16 31.29
C PRO A 111 13.50 19.19 32.28
N TYR A 112 12.63 20.21 32.19
CA TYR A 112 11.44 20.36 33.03
C TYR A 112 10.26 19.43 32.65
N LEU A 113 10.27 18.82 31.45
CA LEU A 113 9.20 17.97 30.92
C LEU A 113 9.61 16.50 30.76
N THR A 114 10.83 16.14 31.17
CA THR A 114 11.42 14.80 30.93
C THR A 114 10.56 13.66 31.49
N TRP A 115 10.02 13.80 32.69
CA TRP A 115 9.16 12.79 33.31
C TRP A 115 7.86 12.59 32.53
N SER A 116 7.19 13.68 32.15
CA SER A 116 5.96 13.63 31.34
C SER A 116 6.22 13.10 29.93
N GLN A 117 7.35 13.47 29.32
CA GLN A 117 7.74 13.00 27.98
C GLN A 117 8.03 11.50 27.98
N ASN A 118 8.70 10.98 29.01
CA ASN A 118 8.99 9.55 29.12
C ASN A 118 7.70 8.73 29.35
N SER A 119 6.75 9.21 30.16
CA SER A 119 5.46 8.55 30.34
C SER A 119 4.57 8.59 29.08
N ALA A 120 4.81 9.53 28.17
CA ALA A 120 4.09 9.66 26.90
C ALA A 120 4.56 8.68 25.80
N LEU A 121 5.77 8.11 25.93
CA LEU A 121 6.36 7.23 24.91
C LEU A 121 5.50 6.00 24.54
N PRO A 122 4.85 5.28 25.47
CA PRO A 122 4.00 4.14 25.10
C PRO A 122 2.79 4.56 24.25
N ILE A 123 2.19 5.72 24.54
CA ILE A 123 1.07 6.24 23.76
C ILE A 123 1.55 6.70 22.38
N LEU A 124 2.73 7.34 22.32
CA LEU A 124 3.35 7.73 21.06
C LEU A 124 3.65 6.51 20.18
N LEU A 125 4.13 5.42 20.77
CA LEU A 125 4.36 4.14 20.08
C LEU A 125 3.05 3.62 19.44
N LEU A 126 1.96 3.60 20.20
CA LEU A 126 0.65 3.18 19.70
C LEU A 126 0.15 4.11 18.58
N MET A 127 0.37 5.42 18.71
CA MET A 127 0.00 6.41 17.70
C MET A 127 0.81 6.30 16.39
N TRP A 128 1.99 5.68 16.40
CA TRP A 128 2.74 5.34 15.18
C TRP A 128 2.37 3.97 14.61
N LEU A 129 2.08 2.99 15.46
CA LEU A 129 1.69 1.64 15.02
C LEU A 129 0.30 1.60 14.40
N LEU A 130 -0.65 2.35 14.96
CA LEU A 130 -2.03 2.39 14.47
C LEU A 130 -2.15 2.86 13.01
N PRO A 131 -1.54 3.99 12.58
CA PRO A 131 -1.59 4.37 11.18
C PRO A 131 -0.78 3.39 10.33
N ALA A 132 0.33 2.82 10.83
CA ALA A 132 1.14 1.89 10.03
C ALA A 132 0.34 0.64 9.63
N THR A 133 -0.40 0.06 10.58
CA THR A 133 -1.29 -1.07 10.30
C THR A 133 -2.48 -0.66 9.45
N ALA A 134 -3.02 0.55 9.65
CA ALA A 134 -4.10 1.07 8.83
C ALA A 134 -3.70 1.31 7.37
N HIS A 135 -2.46 1.72 7.06
CA HIS A 135 -1.97 1.84 5.67
C HIS A 135 -1.83 0.47 4.99
N LEU A 136 -1.41 -0.57 5.73
CA LEU A 136 -1.40 -1.94 5.21
C LEU A 136 -2.83 -2.44 4.93
N GLY A 137 -3.76 -2.17 5.86
CA GLY A 137 -5.18 -2.45 5.66
C GLY A 137 -5.75 -1.71 4.46
N LEU A 138 -5.42 -0.42 4.31
CA LEU A 138 -5.81 0.41 3.17
C LEU A 138 -5.27 -0.16 1.85
N ALA A 139 -4.00 -0.56 1.81
CA ALA A 139 -3.40 -1.18 0.63
C ALA A 139 -4.14 -2.46 0.22
N TRP A 140 -4.50 -3.28 1.22
CA TRP A 140 -5.27 -4.50 1.00
C TRP A 140 -6.65 -4.22 0.42
N VAL A 141 -7.44 -3.34 1.07
CA VAL A 141 -8.81 -3.05 0.61
C VAL A 141 -8.85 -2.29 -0.72
N VAL A 142 -7.84 -1.48 -1.05
CA VAL A 142 -7.71 -0.84 -2.37
C VAL A 142 -7.47 -1.89 -3.46
N VAL A 143 -6.65 -2.91 -3.19
CA VAL A 143 -6.42 -4.01 -4.13
C VAL A 143 -7.66 -4.89 -4.28
N GLU A 144 -8.38 -5.17 -3.19
CA GLU A 144 -9.65 -5.91 -3.21
C GLU A 144 -10.83 -5.10 -3.78
N LYS A 145 -10.64 -3.81 -4.04
CA LYS A 145 -11.69 -2.87 -4.52
C LYS A 145 -12.86 -2.69 -3.53
N ASP A 146 -12.61 -2.85 -2.23
CA ASP A 146 -13.60 -2.64 -1.17
C ASP A 146 -13.64 -1.16 -0.73
N TRP A 147 -14.27 -0.34 -1.57
CA TRP A 147 -14.36 1.11 -1.40
C TRP A 147 -15.01 1.60 -0.09
N PRO A 148 -16.06 0.96 0.45
CA PRO A 148 -16.59 1.32 1.76
C PRO A 148 -15.53 1.24 2.87
N ASN A 149 -14.67 0.23 2.83
CA ASN A 149 -13.60 0.07 3.82
C ASN A 149 -12.40 0.99 3.53
N VAL A 150 -12.12 1.34 2.27
CA VAL A 150 -11.12 2.38 1.91
C VAL A 150 -11.39 3.70 2.65
N VAL A 151 -12.65 4.15 2.70
CA VAL A 151 -13.02 5.40 3.40
C VAL A 151 -12.78 5.28 4.91
N LYS A 152 -13.11 4.14 5.51
CA LYS A 152 -12.91 3.91 6.95
C LYS A 152 -11.44 3.93 7.33
N PHE A 153 -10.59 3.22 6.58
CA PHE A 153 -9.15 3.22 6.79
C PHE A 153 -8.53 4.59 6.55
N GLY A 154 -8.94 5.30 5.48
CA GLY A 154 -8.50 6.66 5.21
C GLY A 154 -8.88 7.65 6.32
N ALA A 155 -10.12 7.57 6.83
CA ALA A 155 -10.57 8.39 7.95
C ALA A 155 -9.79 8.09 9.25
N LEU A 156 -9.54 6.81 9.53
CA LEU A 156 -8.73 6.38 10.68
C LEU A 156 -7.30 6.94 10.58
N ILE A 157 -6.64 6.78 9.43
CA ILE A 157 -5.31 7.32 9.18
C ILE A 157 -5.30 8.83 9.39
N GLY A 158 -6.25 9.56 8.79
CA GLY A 158 -6.35 11.02 8.92
C GLY A 158 -6.55 11.47 10.37
N ALA A 159 -7.46 10.83 11.10
CA ALA A 159 -7.74 11.14 12.50
C ALA A 159 -6.53 10.88 13.40
N THR A 160 -5.84 9.74 13.20
CA THR A 160 -4.64 9.41 13.98
C THR A 160 -3.48 10.34 13.66
N MET A 161 -3.27 10.69 12.38
CA MET A 161 -2.24 11.65 11.98
C MET A 161 -2.48 13.05 12.56
N MET A 162 -3.73 13.53 12.59
CA MET A 162 -4.09 14.80 13.25
C MET A 162 -3.82 14.75 14.76
N THR A 163 -4.21 13.65 15.40
CA THR A 163 -3.97 13.45 16.84
C THR A 163 -2.48 13.43 17.16
N LEU A 164 -1.69 12.73 16.34
CA LEU A 164 -0.24 12.65 16.46
C LEU A 164 0.42 14.02 16.28
N TRP A 165 -0.07 14.84 15.35
CA TRP A 165 0.36 16.22 15.16
C TRP A 165 0.14 17.06 16.42
N LEU A 166 -1.08 17.05 16.96
CA LEU A 166 -1.41 17.79 18.19
C LEU A 166 -0.59 17.31 19.38
N PHE A 167 -0.47 15.99 19.54
CA PHE A 167 0.28 15.37 20.63
C PHE A 167 1.76 15.75 20.59
N THR A 168 2.38 15.68 19.41
CA THR A 168 3.80 16.02 19.23
C THR A 168 4.04 17.51 19.41
N ALA A 169 3.15 18.37 18.88
CA ALA A 169 3.23 19.82 19.06
C ALA A 169 3.20 20.23 20.55
N ILE A 170 2.35 19.58 21.35
CA ILE A 170 2.16 19.91 22.77
C ILE A 170 3.29 19.34 23.64
N LEU A 171 3.67 18.07 23.44
CA LEU A 171 4.54 17.36 24.38
C LEU A 171 6.02 17.36 23.98
N ILE A 172 6.30 17.36 22.68
CA ILE A 172 7.66 17.20 22.14
C ILE A 172 8.21 18.51 21.60
N LEU A 173 7.33 19.44 21.18
CA LEU A 173 7.67 20.78 20.67
C LEU A 173 8.60 20.76 19.43
N ASP A 174 8.81 19.58 18.82
CA ASP A 174 9.55 19.39 17.57
C ASP A 174 8.63 18.77 16.52
N LEU A 175 8.36 19.54 15.47
CA LEU A 175 7.51 19.14 14.34
C LEU A 175 8.32 18.69 13.12
N SER A 176 9.65 18.70 13.19
CA SER A 176 10.54 18.27 12.11
C SER A 176 10.20 16.88 11.54
N PRO A 177 9.93 15.84 12.36
CA PRO A 177 9.57 14.51 11.82
C PRO A 177 8.19 14.46 11.17
N LEU A 178 7.34 15.46 11.41
CA LEU A 178 5.96 15.54 10.91
C LEU A 178 5.83 16.41 9.66
N ALA A 179 6.72 17.39 9.47
CA ALA A 179 6.69 18.29 8.32
C ALA A 179 6.77 17.52 6.98
N ALA A 180 7.67 16.53 6.90
CA ALA A 180 7.83 15.70 5.70
C ALA A 180 6.67 14.71 5.47
N GLN A 181 5.80 14.49 6.47
CA GLN A 181 4.64 13.59 6.33
C GLN A 181 3.42 14.27 5.76
N VAL A 182 3.27 15.59 5.94
CA VAL A 182 2.14 16.34 5.37
C VAL A 182 2.13 16.22 3.85
N THR A 183 3.27 16.44 3.20
CA THR A 183 3.38 16.32 1.74
C THR A 183 3.09 14.90 1.26
N ARG A 184 3.59 13.88 1.97
CA ARG A 184 3.34 12.47 1.62
C ARG A 184 1.86 12.11 1.75
N LEU A 185 1.22 12.51 2.84
CA LEU A 185 -0.20 12.27 3.08
C LEU A 185 -1.08 13.00 2.04
N ALA A 186 -0.68 14.21 1.63
CA ALA A 186 -1.39 14.94 0.58
C ALA A 186 -1.30 14.22 -0.78
N VAL A 187 -0.13 13.71 -1.15
CA VAL A 187 0.07 12.90 -2.37
C VAL A 187 -0.74 11.61 -2.30
N GLU A 188 -0.78 10.97 -1.13
CA GLU A 188 -1.58 9.77 -0.89
C GLU A 188 -3.08 10.02 -1.05
N LEU A 189 -3.60 11.05 -0.40
CA LEU A 189 -5.00 11.41 -0.50
C LEU A 189 -5.38 11.75 -1.95
N ALA A 190 -4.53 12.47 -2.67
CA ALA A 190 -4.73 12.75 -4.09
C ALA A 190 -4.74 11.45 -4.93
N GLY A 191 -3.82 10.52 -4.66
CA GLY A 191 -3.78 9.20 -5.30
C GLY A 191 -5.07 8.41 -5.05
N VAL A 192 -5.51 8.29 -3.80
CA VAL A 192 -6.74 7.57 -3.45
C VAL A 192 -7.96 8.23 -4.10
N LEU A 193 -8.06 9.57 -4.07
CA LEU A 193 -9.18 10.31 -4.66
C LEU A 193 -9.23 10.15 -6.18
N THR A 194 -8.10 10.25 -6.87
CA THR A 194 -8.05 10.11 -8.34
C THR A 194 -8.50 8.72 -8.78
N ILE A 195 -8.06 7.67 -8.07
CA ILE A 195 -8.50 6.30 -8.34
C ILE A 195 -9.98 6.11 -7.97
N ALA A 196 -10.44 6.61 -6.82
CA ALA A 196 -11.84 6.52 -6.42
C ALA A 196 -12.78 7.19 -7.43
N GLN A 197 -12.40 8.37 -7.94
CA GLN A 197 -13.13 9.05 -9.01
C GLN A 197 -13.12 8.26 -10.31
N TRP A 198 -12.01 7.61 -10.65
CA TRP A 198 -11.92 6.76 -11.84
C TRP A 198 -12.82 5.53 -11.73
N HIS A 199 -12.81 4.85 -10.58
CA HIS A 199 -13.72 3.75 -10.29
C HIS A 199 -15.19 4.18 -10.43
N ALA A 200 -15.57 5.32 -9.84
CA ALA A 200 -16.93 5.85 -9.96
C ALA A 200 -17.32 6.15 -11.42
N ARG A 201 -16.39 6.67 -12.23
CA ARG A 201 -16.62 6.87 -13.67
C ARG A 201 -16.89 5.56 -14.39
N ILE A 202 -16.06 4.53 -14.17
CA ILE A 202 -16.24 3.21 -14.80
C ILE A 202 -17.60 2.61 -14.41
N ALA A 203 -17.95 2.61 -13.12
CA ALA A 203 -19.23 2.11 -12.64
C ALA A 203 -20.42 2.85 -13.29
N SER A 204 -20.33 4.17 -13.48
CA SER A 204 -21.38 4.95 -14.13
C SER A 204 -21.55 4.67 -15.63
N THR A 205 -20.46 4.32 -16.33
CA THR A 205 -20.52 3.91 -17.74
C THR A 205 -21.17 2.55 -17.92
N THR A 206 -20.86 1.57 -17.07
CA THR A 206 -21.43 0.22 -17.15
C THR A 206 -22.94 0.23 -16.92
N VAL A 207 -23.44 1.03 -15.97
CA VAL A 207 -24.89 1.19 -15.70
C VAL A 207 -25.64 1.83 -16.88
N ARG A 208 -24.97 2.66 -17.69
CA ARG A 208 -25.59 3.34 -18.83
C ARG A 208 -25.63 2.50 -20.11
N GLU A 209 -24.73 1.52 -20.24
CA GLU A 209 -24.66 0.63 -21.40
C GLU A 209 -25.57 -0.60 -21.29
N ASP A 210 -26.19 -0.84 -20.12
CA ASP A 210 -27.23 -1.85 -19.95
C ASP A 210 -28.63 -1.21 -19.83
N PRO A 211 -29.31 -0.89 -20.96
CA PRO A 211 -30.70 -0.43 -20.95
C PRO A 211 -31.71 -1.58 -20.84
N ARG A 212 -31.30 -2.80 -20.45
CA ARG A 212 -32.18 -3.97 -20.29
C ARG A 212 -32.01 -4.63 -18.91
N SER A 213 -32.29 -3.86 -17.87
CA SER A 213 -32.84 -4.40 -16.62
C SER A 213 -34.25 -3.85 -16.42
#